data_AF-A0ABD3ZDC6-F1
#
_entry.id   AF-A0ABD3ZDC6-F1
#
_cell.length_a   1.000
_cell.length_b   1.000
_cell.length_c   1.000
_cell.angle_alpha   90.00
_cell.angle_beta   90.00
_cell.angle_gamma   90.00
#
_symmetry.space_group_name_H-M   'P 1'
#
loop_
_entity.id
_entity.type
_entity.pdbx_description
1 polymer ?
#
loop_
_entity_poly.entity_id
_entity_poly.type
_entity_poly.pdbx_seq_one_letter_code
_entity_poly.pdbx_strand_id
1 'polypeptide(L)'
;MSAGTITLTHNSAAVTGAGTAFTTDLKAGDIIASVVGGVTYTLPVKTVNSAASVTLIKNYDGPTQAGAAWYAIPRDAMNAITAQLAADTAQALRGLNFDKQNWQQVFSGTGTITVRLPDGSSYTGPAWNSFIVELGKKANAGDNSDITSISGLKTALSIA
;
A
#
# COMPACT_ATOMS: atom_id res chain seq x y z
N MET A 1 -3.40 -2.80 27.82
CA MET A 1 -3.51 -1.68 28.76
C MET A 1 -2.10 -1.38 29.23
N SER A 2 -1.70 -0.11 29.28
CA SER A 2 -0.38 0.27 29.82
C SER A 2 -0.30 -0.04 31.31
N ALA A 3 0.91 -0.15 31.84
CA ALA A 3 1.13 -0.43 33.26
C ALA A 3 0.65 0.73 34.15
N GLY A 4 0.18 0.39 35.35
CA GLY A 4 -0.33 1.37 36.31
C GLY A 4 -1.69 1.95 35.95
N THR A 5 -2.07 3.01 36.66
CA THR A 5 -3.34 3.72 36.47
C THR A 5 -3.12 5.22 36.47
N ILE A 6 -4.09 5.96 35.93
CA ILE A 6 -4.05 7.42 35.90
C ILE A 6 -5.20 8.03 36.70
N THR A 7 -4.98 9.23 37.20
CA THR A 7 -6.02 10.09 37.76
C THR A 7 -6.24 11.25 36.82
N LEU A 8 -7.51 11.42 36.41
CA LEU A 8 -8.00 12.50 35.59
C LEU A 8 -8.89 13.38 36.46
N THR A 9 -8.64 14.68 36.48
CA THR A 9 -9.41 15.65 37.26
C THR A 9 -10.16 16.57 36.32
N HIS A 10 -11.47 16.71 36.54
CA HIS A 10 -12.32 17.57 35.74
C HIS A 10 -11.75 18.99 35.65
N ASN A 11 -11.75 19.54 34.44
CA ASN A 11 -11.22 20.86 34.11
C ASN A 11 -9.74 21.06 34.49
N SER A 12 -8.94 20.00 34.42
CA SER A 12 -7.48 20.06 34.63
C SER A 12 -6.73 19.47 33.44
N ALA A 13 -5.60 20.08 33.07
CA ALA A 13 -4.67 19.49 32.11
C ALA A 13 -3.65 18.54 32.78
N ALA A 14 -3.60 18.48 34.11
CA ALA A 14 -2.67 17.62 34.82
C ALA A 14 -3.21 16.19 34.91
N VAL A 15 -2.37 15.23 34.52
CA VAL A 15 -2.61 13.79 34.71
C VAL A 15 -1.54 13.27 35.65
N THR A 16 -1.98 12.59 36.70
CA THR A 16 -1.08 11.90 37.63
C THR A 16 -1.20 10.39 37.47
N GLY A 17 -0.08 9.70 37.59
CA GLY A 17 -0.01 8.25 37.45
C GLY A 17 0.33 7.57 38.78
N ALA A 18 -0.16 6.35 38.95
CA ALA A 18 0.25 5.44 40.02
C ALA A 18 0.75 4.14 39.39
N GLY A 19 2.03 3.81 39.63
CA GLY A 19 2.69 2.65 39.01
C GLY A 19 2.94 2.81 37.49
N THR A 20 2.91 4.04 36.99
CA THR A 20 3.16 4.37 35.57
C THR A 20 4.65 4.61 35.31
N ALA A 21 5.05 4.51 34.05
CA ALA A 21 6.39 4.88 33.58
C ALA A 21 6.31 5.85 32.39
N PHE A 22 5.68 7.03 32.58
CA PHE A 22 5.39 7.93 31.46
C PHE A 22 6.62 8.39 30.68
N THR A 23 7.79 8.49 31.30
CA THR A 23 9.04 8.87 30.63
C THR A 23 9.54 7.81 29.65
N THR A 24 9.12 6.56 29.79
CA THR A 24 9.42 5.47 28.84
C THR A 24 8.27 5.25 27.86
N ASP A 25 7.04 5.37 28.36
CA ASP A 25 5.84 4.97 27.62
C ASP A 25 5.30 6.06 26.69
N LEU A 26 5.68 7.31 26.94
CA LEU A 26 5.13 8.48 26.24
C LEU A 26 6.22 9.49 25.91
N LYS A 27 5.98 10.26 24.85
CA LYS A 27 6.64 11.53 24.56
C LYS A 27 5.61 12.63 24.30
N ALA A 28 6.08 13.88 24.29
CA ALA A 28 5.26 15.01 23.88
C ALA A 28 4.66 14.77 22.48
N GLY A 29 3.36 15.01 22.34
CA GLY A 29 2.59 14.78 21.11
C GLY A 29 1.93 13.41 21.00
N ASP A 30 2.27 12.44 21.85
CA ASP A 30 1.54 11.17 21.94
C ASP A 30 0.14 11.38 22.54
N ILE A 31 -0.70 10.35 22.46
CA ILE A 31 -2.07 10.39 23.00
C ILE A 31 -2.21 9.36 24.11
N ILE A 32 -2.82 9.76 25.22
CA ILE A 32 -3.34 8.85 26.24
C ILE A 32 -4.80 8.54 25.88
N ALA A 33 -5.15 7.26 25.78
CA ALA A 33 -6.55 6.83 25.67
C ALA A 33 -7.01 6.20 26.99
N SER A 34 -8.15 6.63 27.52
CA SER A 34 -8.73 6.11 28.76
C SER A 34 -10.26 6.09 28.68
N VAL A 35 -10.90 5.10 29.29
CA VAL A 35 -12.37 4.99 29.34
C VAL A 35 -12.83 5.39 30.74
N VAL A 36 -13.64 6.44 30.83
CA VAL A 36 -14.21 6.93 32.09
C VAL A 36 -15.73 7.02 31.93
N GLY A 37 -16.48 6.36 32.83
CA GLY A 37 -17.94 6.34 32.76
C GLY A 37 -18.51 5.76 31.46
N GLY A 38 -17.79 4.84 30.81
CA GLY A 38 -18.18 4.25 29.52
C GLY A 38 -17.83 5.10 28.29
N VAL A 39 -17.23 6.28 28.47
CA VAL A 39 -16.81 7.16 27.37
C VAL A 39 -15.30 7.08 27.18
N THR A 40 -14.86 6.87 25.94
CA THR A 40 -13.43 6.91 25.58
C THR A 40 -12.96 8.34 25.41
N TYR A 41 -11.95 8.73 26.18
CA TYR A 41 -11.28 10.01 26.07
C TYR A 41 -9.91 9.84 25.40
N THR A 42 -9.67 10.64 24.36
CA THR A 42 -8.36 10.80 23.72
C THR A 42 -7.72 12.08 24.24
N LEU A 43 -6.59 11.94 24.94
CA LEU A 43 -5.97 12.99 25.72
C LEU A 43 -4.56 13.25 25.17
N PRO A 44 -4.39 14.22 24.26
CA PRO A 44 -3.09 14.54 23.69
C PRO A 44 -2.13 15.08 24.75
N VAL A 45 -0.94 14.51 24.80
CA VAL A 45 0.12 14.86 25.73
C VAL A 45 0.86 16.09 25.22
N LYS A 46 0.88 17.16 26.01
CA LYS A 46 1.69 18.35 25.76
C LYS A 46 3.12 18.14 26.24
N THR A 47 3.30 17.69 27.48
CA THR A 47 4.61 17.43 28.08
C THR A 47 4.56 16.24 29.02
N VAL A 48 5.62 15.43 29.03
CA VAL A 48 5.86 14.45 30.09
C VAL A 48 6.73 15.13 31.14
N ASN A 49 6.18 15.34 32.33
CA ASN A 49 6.85 16.08 33.40
C ASN A 49 7.74 15.15 34.24
N SER A 50 7.28 13.92 34.46
CA SER A 50 8.01 12.85 35.19
C SER A 50 7.40 11.48 34.87
N ALA A 51 7.96 10.40 35.43
CA ALA A 51 7.43 9.04 35.26
C ALA A 51 5.96 8.87 35.72
N ALA A 52 5.46 9.79 36.54
CA ALA A 52 4.11 9.76 37.11
C ALA A 52 3.32 11.06 36.90
N SER A 53 3.79 11.99 36.05
CA SER A 53 3.06 13.22 35.74
C SER A 53 3.19 13.63 34.28
N VAL A 54 2.06 13.98 33.69
CA VAL A 54 1.94 14.48 32.31
C VAL A 54 1.02 15.70 32.30
N THR A 55 1.30 16.65 31.40
CA THR A 55 0.40 17.77 31.09
C THR A 55 -0.23 17.56 29.73
N LEU A 56 -1.54 17.72 29.63
CA LEU A 56 -2.31 17.62 28.40
C LEU A 56 -2.31 18.93 27.60
N ILE A 57 -2.66 18.86 26.32
CA ILE A 57 -2.82 20.06 25.48
C ILE A 57 -4.05 20.87 25.89
N LYS A 58 -5.17 20.17 26.17
CA LYS A 58 -6.41 20.77 26.67
C LYS A 58 -6.75 20.22 28.05
N ASN A 59 -7.51 20.98 28.82
CA ASN A 59 -8.09 20.49 30.06
C ASN A 59 -8.97 19.27 29.76
N TYR A 60 -8.91 18.27 30.62
CA TYR A 60 -9.81 17.13 30.61
C TYR A 60 -11.24 17.60 30.95
N ASP A 61 -12.18 17.28 30.07
CA ASP A 61 -13.58 17.73 30.11
C ASP A 61 -14.52 16.70 30.75
N GLY A 62 -14.05 15.47 30.98
CA GLY A 62 -14.83 14.40 31.62
C GLY A 62 -14.90 14.50 33.14
N PRO A 63 -15.58 13.53 33.80
CA PRO A 63 -15.70 13.47 35.25
C PRO A 63 -14.39 13.05 35.90
N THR A 64 -14.13 13.59 37.11
CA THR A 64 -12.95 13.22 37.90
C THR A 64 -12.95 11.72 38.21
N GLN A 65 -11.87 11.04 37.85
CA GLN A 65 -11.70 9.60 38.04
C GLN A 65 -10.27 9.31 38.45
N ALA A 66 -10.12 8.64 39.59
CA ALA A 66 -8.85 8.04 40.01
C ALA A 66 -8.79 6.57 39.60
N GLY A 67 -7.58 6.05 39.41
CA GLY A 67 -7.38 4.62 39.11
C GLY A 67 -7.84 4.22 37.70
N ALA A 68 -7.94 5.15 36.76
CA ALA A 68 -8.43 4.87 35.42
C ALA A 68 -7.41 4.05 34.62
N ALA A 69 -7.93 3.09 33.85
CA ALA A 69 -7.16 2.34 32.89
C ALA A 69 -6.72 3.22 31.71
N TRP A 70 -5.53 2.96 31.16
CA TRP A 70 -5.00 3.79 30.08
C TRP A 70 -4.17 3.02 29.05
N TYR A 71 -4.00 3.65 27.89
CA TYR A 71 -3.16 3.17 26.79
C TYR A 71 -2.34 4.34 26.24
N ALA A 72 -1.06 4.11 26.00
CA ALA A 72 -0.22 5.02 25.22
C ALA A 72 -0.45 4.77 23.73
N ILE A 73 -0.70 5.83 22.96
CA ILE A 73 -0.80 5.81 21.51
C ILE A 73 0.33 6.70 20.97
N PRO A 74 1.43 6.09 20.48
CA PRO A 74 2.55 6.85 19.91
C PRO A 74 2.12 7.61 18.66
N ARG A 75 2.46 8.90 18.59
CA ARG A 75 2.16 9.74 17.42
C ARG A 75 2.79 9.20 16.14
N ASP A 76 4.01 8.67 16.25
CA ASP A 76 4.73 8.11 15.10
C ASP A 76 3.98 6.92 14.51
N ALA A 77 3.37 6.07 15.34
CA ALA A 77 2.57 4.95 14.87
C ALA A 77 1.34 5.44 14.08
N MET A 78 0.63 6.46 14.57
CA MET A 78 -0.50 7.05 13.85
C MET A 78 -0.10 7.64 12.50
N ASN A 79 1.01 8.38 12.47
CA ASN A 79 1.51 8.99 11.24
C ASN A 79 2.05 7.94 10.26
N ALA A 80 2.74 6.92 10.76
CA ALA A 80 3.31 5.84 9.94
C ALA A 80 2.22 5.04 9.22
N ILE A 81 1.09 4.74 9.86
CA ILE A 81 -0.02 4.03 9.21
C ILE A 81 -0.56 4.85 8.02
N THR A 82 -0.78 6.15 8.23
CA THR A 82 -1.28 7.04 7.16
C THR A 82 -0.27 7.17 6.02
N ALA A 83 1.02 7.29 6.36
CA ALA A 83 2.10 7.36 5.38
C ALA A 83 2.26 6.05 4.60
N GLN A 84 2.16 4.89 5.27
CA GLN A 84 2.22 3.58 4.64
C GLN A 84 1.06 3.39 3.68
N LEU A 85 -0.17 3.72 4.09
CA LEU A 85 -1.34 3.64 3.21
C LEU A 85 -1.17 4.52 1.96
N ALA A 86 -0.62 5.73 2.11
CA ALA A 86 -0.32 6.60 0.98
C ALA A 86 0.75 6.00 0.05
N ALA A 87 1.80 5.39 0.62
CA ALA A 87 2.85 4.73 -0.13
C ALA A 87 2.32 3.50 -0.92
N ASP A 88 1.53 2.66 -0.27
CA ASP A 88 0.91 1.46 -0.88
C ASP A 88 -0.05 1.87 -2.01
N THR A 89 -0.85 2.91 -1.79
CA THR A 89 -1.75 3.48 -2.81
C THR A 89 -0.95 4.02 -3.99
N ALA A 90 0.13 4.75 -3.75
CA ALA A 90 1.01 5.27 -4.80
C ALA A 90 1.72 4.15 -5.59
N GLN A 91 2.13 3.08 -4.91
CA GLN A 91 2.70 1.89 -5.55
C GLN A 91 1.68 1.19 -6.45
N ALA A 92 0.45 0.99 -5.97
CA ALA A 92 -0.63 0.41 -6.76
C ALA A 92 -0.97 1.26 -8.00
N LEU A 93 -1.08 2.58 -7.84
CA LEU A 93 -1.29 3.53 -8.95
C LEU A 93 -0.16 3.48 -9.98
N ARG A 94 1.09 3.37 -9.53
CA ARG A 94 2.25 3.21 -10.42
C ARG A 94 2.18 1.90 -11.20
N GLY A 95 1.83 0.79 -10.54
CA GLY A 95 1.62 -0.51 -11.17
C GLY A 95 0.56 -0.44 -12.27
N LEU A 96 -0.60 0.16 -11.99
CA LEU A 96 -1.67 0.35 -12.98
C LEU A 96 -1.24 1.23 -14.17
N ASN A 97 -0.40 2.23 -13.92
CA ASN A 97 0.15 3.06 -14.99
C ASN A 97 1.16 2.30 -15.86
N PHE A 98 1.99 1.43 -15.27
CA PHE A 98 2.83 0.51 -16.03
C PHE A 98 1.98 -0.44 -16.86
N ASP A 99 0.94 -1.04 -16.30
CA ASP A 99 0.04 -1.92 -17.06
C ASP A 99 -0.59 -1.20 -18.26
N LYS A 100 -1.07 0.04 -18.09
CA LYS A 100 -1.59 0.83 -19.22
C LYS A 100 -0.54 1.05 -20.31
N GLN A 101 0.69 1.41 -19.93
CA GLN A 101 1.79 1.61 -20.86
C GLN A 101 2.20 0.30 -21.55
N ASN A 102 2.26 -0.80 -20.80
CA ASN A 102 2.56 -2.14 -21.31
C ASN A 102 1.50 -2.58 -22.32
N TRP A 103 0.21 -2.42 -21.99
CA TRP A 103 -0.89 -2.75 -22.89
C TRP A 103 -0.85 -1.91 -24.17
N GLN A 104 -0.53 -0.62 -24.08
CA GLN A 104 -0.33 0.22 -25.27
C GLN A 104 0.78 -0.35 -26.16
N GLN A 105 1.91 -0.75 -25.58
CA GLN A 105 3.00 -1.38 -26.33
C GLN A 105 2.58 -2.72 -26.95
N VAL A 106 1.84 -3.55 -26.23
CA VAL A 106 1.37 -4.85 -26.73
C VAL A 106 0.46 -4.69 -27.93
N PHE A 107 -0.53 -3.79 -27.86
CA PHE A 107 -1.54 -3.62 -28.91
C PHE A 107 -1.05 -2.84 -30.13
N SER A 108 -0.23 -1.79 -29.93
CA SER A 108 0.15 -0.89 -31.03
C SER A 108 1.65 -0.85 -31.32
N GLY A 109 2.47 -1.53 -30.53
CA GLY A 109 3.92 -1.62 -30.78
C GLY A 109 4.25 -2.45 -32.01
N THR A 110 5.49 -2.31 -32.45
CA THR A 110 6.10 -3.08 -33.54
C THR A 110 7.43 -3.67 -33.08
N GLY A 111 7.81 -4.84 -33.60
CA GLY A 111 9.04 -5.52 -33.19
C GLY A 111 8.96 -6.02 -31.75
N THR A 112 10.05 -5.85 -31.01
CA THR A 112 10.18 -6.25 -29.60
C THR A 112 9.88 -5.06 -28.68
N ILE A 113 9.09 -5.30 -27.64
CA ILE A 113 8.72 -4.34 -26.60
C ILE A 113 9.29 -4.78 -25.25
N THR A 114 9.37 -3.83 -24.31
CA THR A 114 9.73 -4.09 -22.93
C THR A 114 8.56 -3.78 -22.01
N VAL A 115 8.07 -4.84 -21.37
CA VAL A 115 7.00 -4.81 -20.37
C VAL A 115 7.63 -4.59 -19.01
N ARG A 116 7.19 -3.56 -18.28
CA ARG A 116 7.62 -3.29 -16.90
C ARG A 116 6.60 -3.81 -15.92
N LEU A 117 7.00 -4.72 -15.04
CA LEU A 117 6.10 -5.34 -14.08
C LEU A 117 5.95 -4.47 -12.82
N PRO A 118 4.83 -4.58 -12.08
CA PRO A 118 4.61 -3.82 -10.85
C PRO A 118 5.65 -4.06 -9.76
N ASP A 119 6.37 -5.18 -9.79
CA ASP A 119 7.48 -5.52 -8.89
C ASP A 119 8.82 -4.87 -9.29
N GLY A 120 8.84 -4.07 -10.36
CA GLY A 120 10.02 -3.39 -10.89
C GLY A 120 10.87 -4.24 -11.83
N SER A 121 10.55 -5.53 -12.00
CA SER A 121 11.20 -6.38 -13.00
C SER A 121 10.72 -6.02 -14.41
N SER A 122 11.38 -6.60 -15.42
CA SER A 122 11.02 -6.35 -16.81
C SER A 122 11.07 -7.63 -17.63
N TYR A 123 10.14 -7.72 -18.57
CA TYR A 123 10.06 -8.77 -19.58
C TYR A 123 10.22 -8.15 -20.96
N THR A 124 10.96 -8.81 -21.85
CA THR A 124 11.16 -8.37 -23.22
C THR A 124 10.61 -9.42 -24.18
N GLY A 125 9.76 -9.00 -25.12
CA GLY A 125 9.09 -9.91 -26.05
C GLY A 125 8.43 -9.17 -27.23
N PRO A 126 7.93 -9.90 -28.24
CA PRO A 126 7.32 -9.28 -29.40
C PRO A 126 5.99 -8.58 -29.06
N ALA A 127 5.73 -7.43 -29.69
CA ALA A 127 4.38 -6.85 -29.76
C ALA A 127 3.43 -7.75 -30.57
N TRP A 128 2.11 -7.63 -30.36
CA TRP A 128 1.15 -8.49 -31.06
C TRP A 128 1.13 -8.29 -32.57
N ASN A 129 1.32 -7.06 -33.04
CA ASN A 129 1.40 -6.79 -34.48
C ASN A 129 2.57 -7.52 -35.15
N SER A 130 3.66 -7.79 -34.41
CA SER A 130 4.81 -8.53 -34.91
C SER A 130 4.46 -9.99 -35.23
N PHE A 131 3.51 -10.60 -34.50
CA PHE A 131 3.06 -11.96 -34.81
C PHE A 131 2.32 -12.04 -36.14
N ILE A 132 1.51 -11.04 -36.48
CA ILE A 132 0.79 -11.01 -37.77
C ILE A 132 1.81 -10.96 -38.92
N VAL A 133 2.85 -10.13 -38.78
CA VAL A 133 3.92 -10.01 -39.78
C VAL A 133 4.68 -11.33 -39.95
N GLU A 134 5.12 -11.95 -38.85
CA GLU A 134 5.86 -13.22 -38.90
C GLU A 134 5.00 -14.39 -39.40
N LEU A 135 3.71 -14.41 -39.06
CA LEU A 135 2.75 -15.39 -39.58
C LEU A 135 2.60 -15.25 -41.10
N GLY A 136 2.48 -14.02 -41.60
CA GLY A 136 2.41 -13.75 -43.05
C GLY A 136 3.66 -14.24 -43.78
N LYS A 137 4.86 -13.99 -43.21
CA LYS A 137 6.11 -14.51 -43.78
C LYS A 137 6.11 -16.04 -43.85
N LYS A 138 5.69 -16.72 -42.78
CA LYS A 138 5.60 -18.19 -42.75
C LYS A 138 4.58 -18.74 -43.74
N ALA A 139 3.41 -18.12 -43.86
CA ALA A 139 2.38 -18.55 -44.81
C ALA A 139 2.88 -18.46 -46.27
N ASN A 140 3.73 -17.47 -46.58
CA ASN A 140 4.29 -17.24 -47.90
C ASN A 140 5.58 -18.04 -48.17
N ALA A 141 6.09 -18.82 -47.21
CA ALA A 141 7.38 -19.51 -47.35
C ALA A 141 7.30 -20.88 -48.04
N GLY A 142 6.12 -21.33 -48.45
CA GLY A 142 5.95 -22.62 -49.15
C GLY A 142 6.19 -22.48 -50.66
N ASP A 143 6.91 -23.45 -51.24
CA ASP A 143 7.20 -23.53 -52.70
C ASP A 143 5.95 -23.60 -53.58
N ASN A 144 4.78 -23.85 -52.99
CA ASN A 144 3.48 -23.93 -53.66
C ASN A 144 2.46 -22.92 -53.08
N SER A 145 2.92 -21.89 -52.34
CA SER A 145 2.06 -20.93 -51.65
C SER A 145 1.18 -20.08 -52.57
N ASP A 146 1.49 -20.05 -53.87
CA ASP A 146 0.80 -19.34 -54.93
C ASP A 146 -0.18 -20.21 -55.74
N ILE A 147 -0.24 -21.53 -55.49
CA ILE A 147 -1.14 -22.43 -56.22
C ILE A 147 -2.59 -22.20 -55.77
N THR A 148 -3.40 -21.61 -56.65
CA THR A 148 -4.83 -21.32 -56.41
C THR A 148 -5.77 -22.42 -56.90
N SER A 149 -5.33 -23.27 -57.84
CA SER A 149 -6.06 -24.46 -58.27
C SER A 149 -5.14 -25.49 -58.91
N ILE A 150 -5.50 -26.76 -58.81
CA ILE A 150 -4.84 -27.87 -59.52
C ILE A 150 -5.93 -28.64 -60.26
N SER A 151 -5.91 -28.64 -61.58
CA SER A 151 -6.86 -29.40 -62.41
C SER A 151 -6.13 -30.16 -63.51
N GLY A 152 -6.67 -31.31 -63.91
CA GLY A 152 -6.14 -32.10 -65.04
C GLY A 152 -4.93 -32.99 -64.75
N LEU A 153 -4.58 -33.26 -63.49
CA LEU A 153 -3.53 -34.22 -63.16
C LEU A 153 -3.92 -35.64 -63.60
N LYS A 154 -3.11 -36.24 -64.49
CA LYS A 154 -3.26 -37.64 -64.93
C LYS A 154 -2.26 -38.59 -64.27
N THR A 155 -1.23 -38.04 -63.64
CA THR A 155 -0.18 -38.77 -62.91
C THR A 155 0.02 -38.11 -61.56
N ALA A 156 0.20 -38.90 -60.50
CA ALA A 156 0.41 -38.39 -59.15
C ALA A 156 1.76 -37.68 -59.01
N LEU A 157 1.80 -36.61 -58.22
CA LEU A 157 3.06 -35.98 -57.80
C LEU A 157 3.74 -36.88 -56.76
N SER A 158 5.00 -37.18 -56.96
CA SER A 158 5.86 -37.85 -55.99
C SER A 158 6.91 -36.88 -55.47
N ILE A 159 7.14 -36.89 -54.17
CA ILE A 159 8.24 -36.15 -53.53
C ILE A 159 9.54 -36.91 -53.81
N ALA A 160 10.62 -36.20 -54.12
CA ALA A 160 11.95 -36.78 -54.26
C ALA A 160 12.55 -37.18 -52.90
#